data_AF-A0AA38IPL1-F1
#
_entry.id   AF-A0AA38IPL1-F1
#
_cell.length_a   1.000
_cell.length_b   1.000
_cell.length_c   1.000
_cell.angle_alpha   90.00
_cell.angle_beta   90.00
_cell.angle_gamma   90.00
#
_symmetry.space_group_name_H-M   'P 1'
#
loop_
_entity.id
_entity.type
_entity.pdbx_description
1 polymer ?
#
loop_
_entity_poly.entity_id
_entity_poly.type
_entity_poly.pdbx_seq_one_letter_code
_entity_poly.pdbx_strand_id
1 'polypeptide(L)'
;MEANGLSVAPDKSEAMLLVERRTIREMSVRTEGRAIESQEAVGYLGMENGCGSPGRLLPTLGGPRASKRRVLCSVVHGILLYGAEAWIDGYRKQKYRQMLLGIQRTMVLRVCYAYRRVSGEALCVLAGVPPLDLLAEERLCERKRRKNEREADAESRLGKAANSELS
;
A
#
# COMPACT_ATOMS: atom_id res chain seq x y z
N MET A 1 41.19 -20.05 6.17
CA MET A 1 40.43 -20.86 5.19
C MET A 1 41.33 -21.73 4.32
N GLU A 2 42.63 -21.86 4.61
CA GLU A 2 43.53 -22.68 3.77
C GLU A 2 43.56 -24.17 4.12
N ALA A 3 42.99 -24.58 5.26
CA ALA A 3 43.02 -25.97 5.71
C ALA A 3 42.18 -26.95 4.87
N ASN A 4 41.28 -26.45 4.00
CA ASN A 4 40.34 -27.27 3.22
C ASN A 4 40.47 -27.08 1.70
N GLY A 5 41.56 -26.49 1.19
CA GLY A 5 41.80 -26.34 -0.25
C GLY A 5 40.81 -25.43 -0.99
N LEU A 6 40.03 -24.62 -0.28
CA LEU A 6 39.08 -23.66 -0.85
C LEU A 6 39.67 -22.25 -0.82
N SER A 7 39.98 -21.71 -2.01
CA SER A 7 40.41 -20.31 -2.20
C SER A 7 39.18 -19.41 -2.43
N VAL A 8 39.20 -18.24 -1.79
CA VAL A 8 38.11 -17.27 -1.84
C VAL A 8 38.33 -16.36 -3.06
N ALA A 9 37.47 -16.46 -4.07
CA ALA A 9 37.54 -15.59 -5.24
C ALA A 9 37.09 -14.16 -4.86
N PRO A 10 37.98 -13.15 -4.88
CA PRO A 10 37.65 -11.80 -4.40
C PRO A 10 36.51 -11.16 -5.19
N ASP A 11 36.38 -11.48 -6.48
CA ASP A 11 35.34 -10.90 -7.35
C ASP A 11 33.93 -11.49 -7.12
N LYS A 12 33.79 -12.49 -6.25
CA LYS A 12 32.51 -13.18 -5.95
C LYS A 12 32.19 -13.21 -4.45
N SER A 13 33.02 -12.60 -3.63
CA SER A 13 32.93 -12.71 -2.17
C SER A 13 32.35 -11.44 -1.58
N GLU A 14 31.12 -11.53 -1.11
CA GLU A 14 30.44 -10.42 -0.42
C GLU A 14 30.53 -10.62 1.09
N ALA A 15 31.00 -9.60 1.80
CA ALA A 15 31.10 -9.60 3.26
C ALA A 15 30.07 -8.61 3.84
N MET A 16 29.19 -9.09 4.72
CA MET A 16 28.21 -8.27 5.42
C MET A 16 28.65 -8.07 6.88
N LEU A 17 28.83 -6.81 7.28
CA LEU A 17 29.22 -6.44 8.64
C LEU A 17 27.97 -6.09 9.48
N LEU A 18 27.63 -6.91 10.47
CA LEU A 18 26.57 -6.56 11.43
C LEU A 18 27.16 -5.73 12.57
N VAL A 19 26.69 -4.48 12.73
CA VAL A 19 27.12 -3.58 13.82
C VAL A 19 25.89 -3.10 14.59
N GLU A 20 26.00 -3.04 15.92
CA GLU A 20 24.89 -2.66 16.81
C GLU A 20 24.67 -1.13 16.87
N ARG A 21 25.65 -0.31 16.45
CA ARG A 21 25.59 1.16 16.45
C ARG A 21 25.52 1.74 15.03
N ARG A 22 24.78 2.85 14.89
CA ARG A 22 24.41 3.50 13.62
C ARG A 22 25.52 4.30 12.92
N THR A 23 26.73 4.35 13.48
CA THR A 23 27.86 5.12 12.93
C THR A 23 28.98 4.15 12.59
N ILE A 24 29.15 3.88 11.30
CA ILE A 24 30.19 2.99 10.78
C ILE A 24 31.47 3.79 10.63
N ARG A 25 32.55 3.38 11.29
CA ARG A 25 33.91 3.85 10.99
C ARG A 25 34.39 3.09 9.76
N GLU A 26 34.93 3.80 8.77
CA GLU A 26 35.50 3.22 7.56
C GLU A 26 36.46 2.07 7.91
N MET A 27 36.25 0.89 7.33
CA MET A 27 36.97 -0.32 7.70
C MET A 27 37.33 -1.10 6.43
N SER A 28 38.63 -1.32 6.21
CA SER A 28 39.14 -2.08 5.07
C SER A 28 39.43 -3.52 5.50
N VAL A 29 38.78 -4.51 4.88
CA VAL A 29 39.11 -5.93 5.09
C VAL A 29 40.02 -6.39 3.97
N ARG A 30 41.15 -7.03 4.30
CA ARG A 30 42.09 -7.57 3.30
C ARG A 30 41.91 -9.08 3.19
N THR A 31 41.66 -9.57 1.98
CA THR A 31 41.64 -11.01 1.65
C THR A 31 42.65 -11.26 0.53
N GLU A 32 43.56 -12.22 0.72
CA GLU A 32 44.61 -12.61 -0.24
C GLU A 32 45.35 -11.42 -0.90
N GLY A 33 45.71 -10.40 -0.11
CA GLY A 33 46.50 -9.25 -0.56
C GLY A 33 45.70 -8.12 -1.25
N ARG A 34 44.39 -8.28 -1.47
CA ARG A 34 43.50 -7.26 -2.03
C ARG A 34 42.62 -6.66 -0.93
N ALA A 35 42.55 -5.34 -0.86
CA ALA A 35 41.68 -4.63 0.08
C ALA A 35 40.26 -4.54 -0.49
N ILE A 36 39.27 -5.02 0.25
CA ILE A 36 37.85 -4.83 -0.05
C ILE A 36 37.44 -3.53 0.63
N GLU A 37 37.12 -2.51 -0.18
CA GLU A 37 36.61 -1.23 0.29
C GLU A 37 35.13 -1.35 0.67
N SER A 38 34.78 -0.79 1.83
CA SER A 38 33.43 -0.82 2.38
C SER A 38 32.50 0.06 1.55
N GLN A 39 31.45 -0.51 0.98
CA GLN A 39 30.40 0.23 0.29
C GLN A 39 29.17 0.39 1.21
N GLU A 40 28.45 1.52 1.11
CA GLU A 40 27.33 1.83 2.01
C GLU A 40 26.12 0.89 1.80
N ALA A 41 25.99 0.27 0.63
CA ALA A 41 24.99 -0.76 0.35
C ALA A 41 25.46 -1.71 -0.76
N VAL A 42 25.19 -3.02 -0.60
CA VAL A 42 25.38 -4.02 -1.66
C VAL A 42 24.04 -4.23 -2.37
N GLY A 43 23.97 -3.83 -3.64
CA GLY A 43 22.76 -3.94 -4.45
C GLY A 43 22.56 -5.37 -4.94
N TYR A 44 21.84 -6.21 -4.18
CA TYR A 44 21.42 -7.51 -4.68
C TYR A 44 20.15 -7.37 -5.52
N LEU A 45 20.27 -7.69 -6.82
CA LEU A 45 19.17 -8.13 -7.67
C LEU A 45 17.94 -7.22 -7.71
N GLY A 46 18.11 -5.91 -7.90
CA GLY A 46 17.02 -4.97 -8.27
C GLY A 46 15.84 -4.89 -7.28
N MET A 47 15.97 -5.47 -6.10
CA MET A 47 15.00 -5.40 -5.01
C MET A 47 15.54 -4.50 -3.92
N GLU A 48 15.73 -3.24 -4.26
CA GLU A 48 15.92 -2.22 -3.23
C GLU A 48 14.61 -2.09 -2.43
N ASN A 49 14.67 -2.60 -1.20
CA ASN A 49 13.83 -2.33 -0.05
C ASN A 49 12.76 -3.39 0.29
N GLY A 50 13.09 -4.15 1.33
CA GLY A 50 12.27 -5.15 1.99
C GLY A 50 10.85 -4.70 2.33
N CYS A 51 9.96 -5.66 2.06
CA CYS A 51 8.59 -5.78 2.51
C CYS A 51 8.53 -5.80 4.04
N GLY A 52 7.76 -4.89 4.65
CA GLY A 52 7.54 -4.94 6.11
C GLY A 52 6.95 -3.69 6.74
N SER A 53 6.79 -2.58 6.01
CA SER A 53 6.06 -1.42 6.54
C SER A 53 5.35 -0.67 5.40
N PRO A 54 4.05 -0.31 5.53
CA PRO A 54 3.34 0.50 4.54
C PRO A 54 3.99 1.89 4.33
N GLY A 55 4.86 2.29 5.27
CA GLY A 55 5.77 3.42 5.16
C GLY A 55 6.70 3.36 3.94
N ARG A 56 7.12 2.17 3.52
CA ARG A 56 8.21 1.92 2.56
C ARG A 56 7.76 1.49 1.17
N LEU A 57 6.49 1.12 0.99
CA LEU A 57 5.90 0.79 -0.33
C LEU A 57 5.87 1.99 -1.29
N LEU A 58 5.89 3.21 -0.75
CA LEU A 58 5.84 4.46 -1.50
C LEU A 58 6.71 5.52 -0.79
N PRO A 59 8.05 5.44 -0.88
CA PRO A 59 8.90 6.47 -0.33
C PRO A 59 8.65 7.78 -1.07
N THR A 60 8.57 8.90 -0.34
CA THR A 60 8.25 10.21 -0.94
C THR A 60 9.32 10.65 -1.93
N LEU A 61 10.61 10.48 -1.62
CA LEU A 61 11.75 10.70 -2.52
C LEU A 61 12.34 9.37 -3.01
N GLY A 62 12.84 9.35 -4.25
CA GLY A 62 13.53 8.19 -4.83
C GLY A 62 12.66 6.98 -5.19
N GLY A 63 11.33 7.08 -5.08
CA GLY A 63 10.40 5.97 -5.35
C GLY A 63 9.76 5.94 -6.75
N PRO A 64 8.81 5.03 -6.99
CA PRO A 64 8.11 4.87 -8.27
C PRO A 64 7.48 6.18 -8.80
N ARG A 65 7.41 6.35 -10.14
CA ARG A 65 6.71 7.49 -10.80
C ARG A 65 5.27 7.65 -10.31
N ALA A 66 4.75 8.89 -10.33
CA ALA A 66 3.40 9.24 -9.87
C ALA A 66 2.30 8.32 -10.42
N SER A 67 2.37 7.91 -11.69
CA SER A 67 1.41 6.98 -12.31
C SER A 67 1.35 5.63 -11.59
N LYS A 68 2.52 5.04 -11.23
CA LYS A 68 2.59 3.79 -10.47
C LYS A 68 2.01 3.96 -9.06
N ARG A 69 2.25 5.13 -8.44
CA ARG A 69 1.69 5.46 -7.12
C ARG A 69 0.17 5.58 -7.13
N ARG A 70 -0.39 6.14 -8.21
CA ARG A 70 -1.84 6.27 -8.41
C ARG A 70 -2.52 4.90 -8.59
N VAL A 71 -1.89 3.99 -9.33
CA VAL A 71 -2.35 2.60 -9.43
C VAL A 71 -2.37 1.94 -8.05
N LEU A 72 -1.30 2.07 -7.27
CA LEU A 72 -1.25 1.51 -5.92
C LEU A 72 -2.30 2.14 -4.98
N CYS A 73 -2.52 3.46 -5.06
CA CYS A 73 -3.62 4.11 -4.35
C CYS A 73 -4.97 3.49 -4.70
N SER A 74 -5.21 3.24 -5.98
CA SER A 74 -6.48 2.67 -6.45
C SER A 74 -6.68 1.25 -5.92
N VAL A 75 -5.62 0.44 -5.87
CA VAL A 75 -5.64 -0.90 -5.26
C VAL A 75 -5.96 -0.81 -3.77
N VAL A 76 -5.30 0.08 -3.03
CA VAL A 76 -5.56 0.25 -1.59
C VAL A 76 -6.99 0.73 -1.33
N HIS A 77 -7.51 1.67 -2.14
CA HIS A 77 -8.93 2.04 -2.07
C HIS A 77 -9.83 0.85 -2.34
N GLY A 78 -9.52 0.00 -3.33
CA GLY A 78 -10.26 -1.24 -3.58
C GLY A 78 -10.29 -2.17 -2.36
N ILE A 79 -9.14 -2.37 -1.70
CA ILE A 79 -9.03 -3.20 -0.48
C ILE A 79 -9.84 -2.58 0.68
N LEU A 80 -9.74 -1.27 0.89
CA LEU A 80 -10.48 -0.57 1.94
C LEU A 80 -12.00 -0.63 1.69
N LEU A 81 -12.41 -0.46 0.45
CA LEU A 81 -13.82 -0.48 0.04
C LEU A 81 -14.42 -1.89 0.05
N TYR A 82 -13.60 -2.93 -0.08
CA TYR A 82 -14.08 -4.31 0.05
C TYR A 82 -14.79 -4.56 1.39
N GLY A 83 -14.25 -3.96 2.47
CA GLY A 83 -14.86 -4.01 3.80
C GLY A 83 -15.82 -2.87 4.12
N ALA A 84 -16.17 -2.01 3.16
CA ALA A 84 -16.91 -0.76 3.41
C ALA A 84 -18.19 -0.98 4.22
N GLU A 85 -18.96 -2.00 3.87
CA GLU A 85 -20.21 -2.36 4.55
C GLU A 85 -20.01 -2.60 6.05
N ALA A 86 -18.88 -3.18 6.46
CA ALA A 86 -18.62 -3.53 7.86
C ALA A 86 -18.16 -2.33 8.70
N TRP A 87 -17.47 -1.36 8.10
CA TRP A 87 -16.89 -0.24 8.85
C TRP A 87 -17.63 1.09 8.66
N ILE A 88 -18.49 1.25 7.65
CA ILE A 88 -19.19 2.51 7.37
C ILE A 88 -20.13 2.91 8.51
N ASP A 89 -20.80 1.95 9.15
CA ASP A 89 -21.61 2.21 10.35
C ASP A 89 -20.76 2.67 11.54
N GLY A 90 -19.54 2.13 11.64
CA GLY A 90 -18.53 2.53 12.61
C GLY A 90 -17.82 3.84 12.28
N TYR A 91 -17.93 4.34 11.05
CA TYR A 91 -17.25 5.56 10.57
C TYR A 91 -17.72 6.82 11.30
N ARG A 92 -18.91 6.78 11.91
CA ARG A 92 -19.42 7.82 12.82
C ARG A 92 -18.51 8.03 14.04
N LYS A 93 -17.72 7.01 14.42
CA LYS A 93 -16.74 7.13 15.51
C LYS A 93 -15.48 7.83 14.98
N GLN A 94 -15.16 8.97 15.59
CA GLN A 94 -14.02 9.83 15.21
C GLN A 94 -12.68 9.08 15.07
N LYS A 95 -12.44 8.06 15.90
CA LYS A 95 -11.22 7.24 15.85
C LYS A 95 -11.03 6.51 14.52
N TYR A 96 -12.05 5.82 14.02
CA TYR A 96 -11.98 5.07 12.76
C TYR A 96 -11.90 6.03 11.57
N ARG A 97 -12.63 7.15 11.63
CA ARG A 97 -12.54 8.23 10.66
C ARG A 97 -11.12 8.78 10.52
N GLN A 98 -10.48 9.14 11.64
CA GLN A 98 -9.11 9.65 11.63
C GLN A 98 -8.10 8.63 11.10
N MET A 99 -8.26 7.34 11.44
CA MET A 99 -7.40 6.29 10.93
C MET A 99 -7.48 6.17 9.40
N LEU A 100 -8.71 6.11 8.86
CA LEU A 100 -8.94 5.98 7.41
C LEU A 100 -8.48 7.23 6.65
N LEU A 101 -8.81 8.43 7.15
CA LEU A 101 -8.33 9.68 6.57
C LEU A 101 -6.79 9.79 6.65
N GLY A 102 -6.17 9.27 7.71
CA GLY A 102 -4.71 9.21 7.84
C GLY A 102 -4.06 8.31 6.78
N ILE A 103 -4.65 7.14 6.51
CA ILE A 103 -4.21 6.23 5.45
C ILE A 103 -4.35 6.92 4.08
N GLN A 104 -5.52 7.45 3.75
CA GLN A 104 -5.76 8.14 2.48
C GLN A 104 -4.81 9.32 2.31
N ARG A 105 -4.70 10.19 3.31
CA ARG A 105 -3.79 11.35 3.30
C ARG A 105 -2.34 10.94 3.03
N THR A 106 -1.86 9.89 3.70
CA THR A 106 -0.48 9.41 3.52
C THR A 106 -0.23 8.98 2.08
N MET A 107 -1.18 8.27 1.48
CA MET A 107 -1.09 7.83 0.09
C MET A 107 -1.12 9.01 -0.89
N VAL A 108 -2.08 9.92 -0.73
CA VAL A 108 -2.28 11.05 -1.63
C VAL A 108 -1.13 12.07 -1.53
N LEU A 109 -0.56 12.29 -0.33
CA LEU A 109 0.69 13.05 -0.16
C LEU A 109 1.83 12.49 -1.03
N ARG A 110 1.93 11.16 -1.10
CA ARG A 110 2.98 10.47 -1.88
C ARG A 110 2.72 10.52 -3.37
N VAL A 111 1.46 10.53 -3.81
CA VAL A 111 1.10 10.71 -5.23
C VAL A 111 1.46 12.12 -5.69
N CYS A 112 1.15 13.14 -4.89
CA CYS A 112 1.33 14.54 -5.24
C CYS A 112 2.73 15.09 -4.94
N TYR A 113 3.60 14.34 -4.25
CA TYR A 113 4.89 14.83 -3.73
C TYR A 113 4.75 16.11 -2.89
N ALA A 114 3.62 16.25 -2.20
CA ALA A 114 3.25 17.47 -1.50
C ALA A 114 3.81 17.51 -0.07
N TYR A 115 3.96 18.73 0.47
CA TYR A 115 4.39 18.92 1.86
C TYR A 115 3.38 18.38 2.86
N ARG A 116 3.87 17.90 4.02
CA ARG A 116 3.05 17.33 5.10
C ARG A 116 1.95 18.27 5.62
N ARG A 117 2.05 19.59 5.42
CA ARG A 117 1.06 20.58 5.91
C ARG A 117 -0.12 20.83 4.98
N VAL A 118 -0.08 20.38 3.72
CA VAL A 118 -1.17 20.60 2.75
C VAL A 118 -2.45 19.91 3.24
N SER A 119 -3.63 20.53 3.14
CA SER A 119 -4.90 19.93 3.60
C SER A 119 -5.23 18.63 2.86
N GLY A 120 -5.93 17.70 3.51
CA GLY A 120 -6.26 16.39 2.93
C GLY A 120 -7.15 16.50 1.68
N GLU A 121 -8.11 17.41 1.74
CA GLU A 121 -9.04 17.70 0.64
C GLU A 121 -8.32 18.29 -0.57
N ALA A 122 -7.42 19.27 -0.37
CA ALA A 122 -6.63 19.83 -1.47
C ALA A 122 -5.74 18.77 -2.13
N LEU A 123 -5.17 17.86 -1.34
CA LEU A 123 -4.41 16.73 -1.87
C LEU A 123 -5.26 15.82 -2.75
N CYS A 124 -6.49 15.51 -2.32
CA CYS A 124 -7.43 14.69 -3.08
C CYS A 124 -7.74 15.31 -4.44
N VAL A 125 -8.00 16.62 -4.47
CA VAL A 125 -8.21 17.40 -5.70
C VAL A 125 -6.98 17.36 -6.60
N LEU A 126 -5.78 17.62 -6.06
CA LEU A 126 -4.53 17.60 -6.82
C LEU A 126 -4.19 16.20 -7.37
N ALA A 127 -4.52 15.15 -6.64
CA ALA A 127 -4.28 13.78 -7.08
C ALA A 127 -5.32 13.28 -8.08
N GLY A 128 -6.47 13.94 -8.18
CA GLY A 128 -7.65 13.45 -8.89
C GLY A 128 -8.24 12.20 -8.23
N VAL A 129 -8.19 12.13 -6.91
CA VAL A 129 -8.64 10.98 -6.12
C VAL A 129 -9.81 11.42 -5.24
N PRO A 130 -11.00 10.81 -5.37
CA PRO A 130 -12.12 11.17 -4.50
C PRO A 130 -11.88 10.75 -3.04
N PRO A 131 -12.39 11.53 -2.07
CA PRO A 131 -12.42 11.17 -0.65
C PRO A 131 -13.01 9.77 -0.39
N LEU A 132 -12.44 9.04 0.57
CA LEU A 132 -12.81 7.64 0.83
C LEU A 132 -14.20 7.47 1.43
N ASP A 133 -14.66 8.46 2.19
CA ASP A 133 -16.03 8.56 2.71
C ASP A 133 -17.06 8.61 1.58
N LEU A 134 -16.86 9.50 0.61
CA LEU A 134 -17.75 9.62 -0.54
C LEU A 134 -17.80 8.34 -1.37
N LEU A 135 -16.64 7.71 -1.60
CA LEU A 135 -16.56 6.42 -2.30
C LEU A 135 -17.31 5.30 -1.55
N ALA A 136 -17.23 5.29 -0.22
CA ALA A 136 -17.89 4.27 0.59
C ALA A 136 -19.41 4.47 0.63
N GLU A 137 -19.87 5.72 0.69
CA GLU A 137 -21.29 6.07 0.60
C GLU A 137 -21.88 5.69 -0.76
N GLU A 138 -21.14 5.95 -1.85
CA GLU A 138 -21.53 5.53 -3.21
C GLU A 138 -21.74 4.01 -3.27
N ARG A 139 -20.78 3.22 -2.77
CA ARG A 139 -20.88 1.75 -2.74
C ARG A 139 -22.08 1.26 -1.96
N LEU A 140 -22.38 1.89 -0.83
CA LEU A 140 -23.53 1.55 -0.01
C LEU A 140 -24.85 1.88 -0.71
N CYS A 141 -24.91 3.01 -1.42
CA CYS A 141 -26.06 3.40 -2.22
C CYS A 141 -26.31 2.42 -3.37
N GLU A 142 -25.27 2.04 -4.12
CA GLU A 142 -25.36 1.03 -5.18
C GLU A 142 -25.89 -0.31 -4.66
N ARG A 143 -25.42 -0.73 -3.48
CA ARG A 143 -25.86 -1.97 -2.82
C ARG A 143 -27.32 -1.92 -2.41
N LYS A 144 -27.76 -0.82 -1.77
CA LYS A 144 -29.15 -0.61 -1.38
C LYS A 144 -30.06 -0.62 -2.60
N ARG A 145 -29.66 0.04 -3.68
CA ARG A 145 -30.40 0.02 -4.95
C ARG A 145 -30.58 -1.39 -5.49
N ARG A 146 -29.49 -2.18 -5.57
CA ARG A 146 -29.54 -3.58 -6.00
C ARG A 146 -30.37 -4.47 -5.09
N LYS A 147 -30.41 -4.19 -3.78
CA LYS A 147 -31.25 -4.93 -2.83
C LYS A 147 -32.73 -4.67 -3.11
N ASN A 148 -33.10 -3.39 -3.26
CA ASN A 148 -34.47 -2.99 -3.56
C ASN A 148 -34.95 -3.54 -4.91
N GLU A 149 -34.09 -3.54 -5.93
CA GLU A 149 -34.38 -4.15 -7.25
C GLU A 149 -34.70 -5.65 -7.12
N ARG A 150 -33.92 -6.39 -6.31
CA ARG A 150 -34.16 -7.82 -6.07
C ARG A 150 -35.44 -8.09 -5.28
N GLU A 151 -35.75 -7.25 -4.30
CA GLU A 151 -36.98 -7.35 -3.50
C GLU A 151 -38.21 -7.10 -4.38
N ALA A 152 -38.17 -6.06 -5.21
CA ALA A 152 -39.23 -5.77 -6.19
C ALA A 152 -39.42 -6.90 -7.22
N ASP A 153 -38.31 -7.47 -7.73
CA ASP A 153 -38.36 -8.63 -8.63
C ASP A 153 -38.98 -9.86 -7.95
N ALA A 154 -38.66 -10.11 -6.67
CA ALA A 154 -39.21 -11.22 -5.91
C ALA A 154 -40.72 -11.06 -5.66
N GLU A 155 -41.17 -9.87 -5.27
CA GLU A 155 -42.59 -9.55 -5.07
C GLU A 155 -43.39 -9.70 -6.37
N SER A 156 -42.83 -9.26 -7.49
CA SER A 156 -43.48 -9.41 -8.81
C SER A 156 -43.63 -10.89 -9.25
N ARG A 157 -42.68 -11.76 -8.87
CA ARG A 157 -42.74 -13.20 -9.15
C ARG A 157 -43.77 -13.91 -8.27
N LEU A 158 -43.85 -13.55 -7.00
CA LEU A 158 -44.84 -14.08 -6.06
C LEU A 158 -46.26 -13.68 -6.48
N GLY A 159 -46.47 -12.42 -6.90
CA GLY A 159 -47.76 -11.97 -7.42
C GLY A 159 -48.19 -12.70 -8.70
N LYS A 160 -47.25 -13.01 -9.59
CA LYS A 160 -47.52 -13.81 -10.80
C LYS A 160 -47.85 -15.27 -10.48
N ALA A 161 -47.14 -15.88 -9.53
CA ALA A 161 -47.38 -17.25 -9.09
C ALA A 161 -48.76 -17.40 -8.41
N ALA A 162 -49.14 -16.45 -7.56
CA ALA A 162 -50.45 -16.43 -6.91
C ALA A 162 -51.61 -16.30 -7.91
N ASN A 163 -51.44 -15.49 -8.96
CA ASN A 163 -52.45 -15.36 -10.01
C ASN A 163 -52.55 -16.57 -10.95
N SER A 164 -51.48 -17.36 -11.10
CA SER A 164 -51.52 -18.59 -11.90
C SER A 164 -52.19 -19.77 -11.20
N GLU A 165 -52.33 -19.76 -9.87
CA GLU A 165 -53.02 -20.81 -9.12
C GLU A 165 -54.54 -20.55 -8.95
N LEU A 166 -55.01 -19.37 -9.33
CA LEU A 166 -56.42 -18.95 -9.26
C LEU A 166 -57.16 -19.03 -10.60
N SER A 167 -56.48 -19.42 -11.69
CA SER A 167 -57.08 -19.73 -13.01
C SER A 167 -57.05 -21.23 -13.26
#